data_AF-A0A7J7MXJ8-F1
#
_entry.id   AF-A0A7J7MXJ8-F1
#
_cell.length_a   1.000
_cell.length_b   1.000
_cell.length_c   1.000
_cell.angle_alpha   90.00
_cell.angle_beta   90.00
_cell.angle_gamma   90.00
#
_symmetry.space_group_name_H-M   'P 1'
#
loop_
_entity.id
_entity.type
_entity.pdbx_description
1 polymer ?
#
loop_
_entity_poly.entity_id
_entity_poly.type
_entity_poly.pdbx_seq_one_letter_code
_entity_poly.pdbx_strand_id
1 'polypeptide(L)'
;MALKESPLRAAEIAIQSIGLGYDIAIDLRLKYCKRDNNGAKSKDSCLIEIDEDKDGGRDVVLPGGVTVPNVSKSIKCDKGERMRFSSDVLSFQQVWF
;
A
#
# COMPACT_ATOMS: atom_id res chain seq x y z
N MET A 1 -12.51 7.69 -5.94
CA MET A 1 -13.30 7.17 -4.82
C MET A 1 -12.42 6.27 -3.97
N ALA A 2 -12.54 6.40 -2.65
CA ALA A 2 -11.87 5.52 -1.69
C ALA A 2 -12.35 4.07 -1.88
N LEU A 3 -11.51 3.11 -1.51
CA LEU A 3 -11.89 1.70 -1.46
C LEU A 3 -13.09 1.56 -0.51
N LYS A 4 -14.21 1.00 -0.98
CA LYS A 4 -15.44 0.85 -0.16
C LYS A 4 -15.39 -0.52 0.52
N GLU A 5 -14.61 -0.62 1.57
CA GLU A 5 -14.38 -1.85 2.33
C GLU A 5 -14.52 -1.60 3.84
N SER A 6 -14.65 -2.65 4.63
CA SER A 6 -14.58 -2.53 6.09
C SER A 6 -13.19 -2.00 6.52
N PRO A 7 -13.06 -1.32 7.68
CA PRO A 7 -11.77 -0.81 8.14
C PRO A 7 -10.67 -1.89 8.22
N LEU A 8 -11.03 -3.08 8.71
CA LEU A 8 -10.13 -4.23 8.76
C LEU A 8 -9.71 -4.68 7.36
N ARG A 9 -10.66 -4.83 6.45
CA ARG A 9 -10.37 -5.29 5.09
C ARG A 9 -9.54 -4.27 4.30
N ALA A 10 -9.82 -2.98 4.48
CA ALA A 10 -9.03 -1.91 3.90
C ALA A 10 -7.57 -1.93 4.41
N ALA A 11 -7.37 -2.20 5.71
CA ALA A 11 -6.05 -2.32 6.30
C ALA A 11 -5.28 -3.54 5.77
N GLU A 12 -5.92 -4.70 5.68
CA GLU A 12 -5.33 -5.91 5.07
C GLU A 12 -4.89 -5.65 3.63
N ILE A 13 -5.76 -5.03 2.83
CA ILE A 13 -5.46 -4.69 1.43
C ILE A 13 -4.29 -3.72 1.34
N ALA A 14 -4.22 -2.72 2.23
CA ALA A 14 -3.11 -1.78 2.26
C ALA A 14 -1.77 -2.48 2.56
N ILE A 15 -1.74 -3.35 3.58
CA ILE A 15 -0.55 -4.11 3.98
C ILE A 15 -0.12 -5.07 2.86
N GLN A 16 -1.06 -5.79 2.24
CA GLN A 16 -0.79 -6.67 1.12
C GLN A 16 -0.32 -5.94 -0.15
N SER A 17 -0.62 -4.64 -0.27
CA SER A 17 -0.19 -3.83 -1.41
C SER A 17 1.24 -3.31 -1.27
N ILE A 18 1.86 -3.43 -0.09
CA ILE A 18 3.25 -3.01 0.12
C ILE A 18 4.19 -3.89 -0.70
N GLY A 19 5.03 -3.25 -1.50
CA GLY A 19 5.96 -3.89 -2.42
C GLY A 19 5.37 -4.25 -3.78
N LEU A 20 4.08 -4.02 -4.03
CA LEU A 20 3.48 -4.20 -5.35
C LEU A 20 3.72 -2.98 -6.24
N GLY A 21 3.81 -3.23 -7.55
CA GLY A 21 3.91 -2.18 -8.56
C GLY A 21 2.56 -1.54 -8.91
N TYR A 22 2.61 -0.32 -9.44
CA TYR A 22 1.46 0.39 -10.00
C TYR A 22 1.74 0.82 -11.43
N ASP A 23 0.69 0.95 -12.22
CA ASP A 23 0.78 1.61 -13.52
C ASP A 23 0.40 3.08 -13.38
N ILE A 24 1.39 3.95 -13.56
CA ILE A 24 1.21 5.40 -13.41
C ILE A 24 0.29 5.99 -14.47
N ALA A 25 0.15 5.34 -15.64
CA ALA A 25 -0.73 5.79 -16.71
C ALA A 25 -2.20 5.43 -16.44
N ILE A 26 -2.47 4.51 -15.52
CA ILE A 26 -3.83 4.08 -15.17
C ILE A 26 -4.29 4.81 -13.92
N ASP A 27 -3.76 4.43 -12.76
CA ASP A 27 -4.22 4.92 -11.45
C ASP A 27 -3.33 4.38 -10.32
N LEU A 28 -3.05 5.22 -9.32
CA LEU A 28 -2.20 4.88 -8.16
C LEU A 28 -2.99 4.41 -6.93
N ARG A 29 -4.33 4.34 -6.99
CA ARG A 29 -5.14 3.86 -5.86
C ARG A 29 -4.88 2.37 -5.63
N LEU A 30 -4.87 1.94 -4.35
CA LEU A 30 -4.60 0.56 -3.89
C LEU A 30 -5.36 -0.55 -4.65
N LYS A 31 -6.55 -0.25 -5.19
CA LYS A 31 -7.34 -1.21 -5.97
C LYS A 31 -6.74 -1.57 -7.33
N TYR A 32 -5.83 -0.74 -7.85
CA TYR A 32 -5.15 -0.93 -9.14
C TYR A 32 -3.70 -1.39 -8.99
N CYS A 33 -3.24 -1.75 -7.79
CA CYS A 33 -1.92 -2.35 -7.67
C CYS A 33 -1.85 -3.64 -8.49
N LYS A 34 -0.70 -3.88 -9.13
CA LYS A 34 -0.46 -5.07 -9.95
C LYS A 34 -0.39 -6.27 -9.00
N ARG A 35 -1.39 -7.14 -9.11
CA ARG A 35 -1.47 -8.42 -8.40
C ARG A 35 -1.28 -9.56 -9.38
N ASP A 36 -1.03 -10.76 -8.87
CA ASP A 36 -1.03 -11.95 -9.70
C ASP A 36 -2.44 -12.24 -10.26
N ASN A 37 -2.53 -13.20 -11.19
CA ASN A 37 -3.81 -13.56 -11.84
C ASN A 37 -4.88 -14.07 -10.87
N ASN A 38 -4.49 -14.46 -9.64
CA ASN A 38 -5.41 -14.90 -8.60
C ASN A 38 -5.85 -13.76 -7.66
N GLY A 39 -5.41 -12.52 -7.94
CA GLY A 39 -5.69 -11.35 -7.12
C GLY A 39 -4.98 -11.39 -5.77
N ALA A 40 -3.98 -12.25 -5.61
CA ALA A 40 -3.17 -12.37 -4.41
C ALA A 40 -1.80 -11.70 -4.61
N LYS A 41 -1.13 -11.44 -3.49
CA LYS A 41 0.29 -11.08 -3.50
C LYS A 41 1.08 -12.39 -3.64
N SER A 42 1.62 -12.66 -4.82
CA SER A 42 2.63 -13.71 -4.97
C SER A 42 4.02 -13.15 -4.63
N LYS A 43 4.94 -14.03 -4.26
CA LYS A 43 6.35 -13.66 -4.03
C LYS A 43 6.96 -12.99 -5.27
N ASP A 44 6.59 -13.47 -6.46
CA ASP A 44 7.07 -12.94 -7.74
C ASP A 44 6.49 -11.56 -8.09
N SER A 45 5.33 -11.20 -7.51
CA SER A 45 4.71 -9.88 -7.71
C SER A 45 5.31 -8.78 -6.82
N CYS A 46 6.06 -9.16 -5.79
CA CYS A 46 6.69 -8.21 -4.87
C CYS A 46 7.99 -7.68 -5.49
N LEU A 47 8.03 -6.38 -5.76
CA LEU A 47 9.16 -5.69 -6.39
C LEU A 47 10.28 -5.34 -5.41
N ILE A 48 10.05 -5.52 -4.11
CA ILE A 48 11.02 -5.30 -3.04
C ILE A 48 11.10 -6.54 -2.16
N GLU A 49 12.27 -6.78 -1.58
CA GLU A 49 12.41 -7.80 -0.55
C GLU A 49 11.71 -7.34 0.72
N ILE A 50 10.80 -8.18 1.21
CA ILE A 50 10.18 -8.04 2.53
C ILE A 50 10.53 -9.31 3.27
N ASP A 51 11.13 -9.16 4.45
CA ASP A 51 11.51 -10.32 5.26
C ASP A 51 10.24 -11.08 5.66
N GLU A 52 10.10 -12.27 5.07
CA GLU A 52 9.05 -13.22 5.42
C GLU A 52 9.52 -13.92 6.69
N ASP A 53 9.21 -13.33 7.85
CA ASP A 53 9.57 -13.84 9.18
C ASP A 53 9.21 -15.34 9.29
N LYS A 54 10.23 -16.20 9.28
CA LYS A 54 10.07 -17.65 9.54
C LYS A 54 9.53 -17.92 10.95
N ASP A 55 9.72 -16.96 11.86
CA ASP A 55 9.26 -17.00 13.25
C ASP A 55 7.86 -16.40 13.45
N GLY A 56 7.15 -16.07 12.35
CA GLY A 56 5.80 -15.54 12.37
C GLY A 56 5.73 -14.00 12.40
N GLY A 57 4.68 -13.46 11.78
CA GLY A 57 4.39 -12.03 11.79
C GLY A 57 3.85 -11.53 13.13
N ARG A 58 3.77 -10.22 13.29
CA ARG A 58 3.21 -9.54 14.47
C ARG A 58 1.79 -9.04 14.23
N ASP A 59 1.05 -8.85 15.31
CA ASP A 59 -0.23 -8.14 15.28
C ASP A 59 0.02 -6.62 15.23
N VAL A 60 -0.60 -5.95 14.26
CA VAL A 60 -0.55 -4.50 14.09
C VAL A 60 -1.87 -3.91 14.53
N VAL A 61 -1.83 -3.09 15.59
CA VAL A 61 -2.98 -2.36 16.09
C VAL A 61 -3.03 -0.98 15.45
N LEU A 62 -4.11 -0.70 14.73
CA LEU A 62 -4.37 0.55 14.07
C LEU A 62 -5.29 1.45 14.91
N PRO A 63 -5.23 2.78 14.72
CA PRO A 63 -6.20 3.69 15.31
C PRO A 63 -7.64 3.25 15.00
N GLY A 64 -8.52 3.32 15.99
CA GLY A 64 -9.90 2.84 15.86
C GLY A 64 -10.11 1.38 16.27
N GLY A 65 -9.10 0.73 16.85
CA GLY A 65 -9.23 -0.61 17.46
C GLY A 65 -9.19 -1.76 16.44
N VAL A 66 -8.72 -1.50 15.22
CA VAL A 66 -8.53 -2.54 14.20
C VAL A 66 -7.20 -3.23 14.43
N THR A 67 -7.21 -4.55 14.56
CA THR A 67 -6.00 -5.37 14.66
C THR A 67 -5.84 -6.21 13.40
N VAL A 68 -4.69 -6.07 12.72
CA VAL A 68 -4.32 -6.91 11.58
C VAL A 68 -3.26 -7.91 12.04
N PRO A 69 -3.54 -9.22 11.99
CA PRO A 69 -2.60 -10.23 12.44
C PRO A 69 -1.52 -10.55 11.38
N ASN A 70 -0.46 -11.22 11.81
CA ASN A 70 0.56 -11.82 10.95
C ASN A 70 1.20 -10.85 9.94
N VAL A 71 1.50 -9.63 10.36
CA VAL A 71 2.19 -8.63 9.54
C VAL A 71 3.70 -8.77 9.73
N SER A 72 4.47 -8.76 8.64
CA SER A 72 5.95 -8.80 8.71
C SER A 72 6.49 -7.68 9.60
N LYS A 73 7.53 -7.96 10.40
CA LYS A 73 8.18 -6.97 11.28
C LYS A 73 8.79 -5.80 10.49
N SER A 74 9.15 -6.02 9.23
CA SER A 74 9.66 -4.98 8.32
C SER A 74 8.60 -3.92 7.99
N ILE A 75 7.30 -4.24 8.15
CA ILE A 75 6.20 -3.29 7.90
C ILE A 75 5.89 -2.56 9.20
N LYS A 76 6.18 -1.26 9.24
CA LYS A 76 5.82 -0.37 10.35
C LYS A 76 4.55 0.40 10.01
N CYS A 77 3.58 0.38 10.92
CA CYS A 77 2.47 1.33 10.88
C CYS A 77 2.77 2.47 11.85
N ASP A 78 2.65 3.70 11.36
CA ASP A 78 2.81 4.92 12.14
C ASP A 78 1.56 5.79 11.92
N LYS A 79 1.36 6.84 12.73
CA LYS A 79 0.21 7.75 12.60
C LYS A 79 0.10 8.37 11.20
N GLY A 80 1.21 8.45 10.49
CA GLY A 80 1.34 9.12 9.21
C GLY A 80 1.18 10.62 9.37
N GLU A 81 1.95 11.40 8.61
CA GLU A 81 1.69 12.82 8.48
C GLU A 81 0.79 13.03 7.27
N ARG A 82 -0.30 13.79 7.40
CA ARG A 82 -1.18 14.09 6.27
C ARG A 82 -0.54 15.19 5.41
N MET A 83 0.45 14.79 4.63
CA MET A 83 1.13 15.68 3.69
C MET A 83 0.48 15.54 2.32
N ARG A 84 -0.27 16.56 1.88
CA ARG A 84 -0.79 16.67 0.51
C ARG A 84 -0.11 17.86 -0.16
N PHE A 85 0.88 17.58 -0.99
CA PHE A 85 1.33 18.56 -1.97
C PHE A 85 0.47 18.42 -3.21
N SER A 86 -0.24 19.49 -3.56
CA SER A 86 -0.88 19.61 -4.86
C SER A 86 -0.16 20.72 -5.60
N SER A 87 0.48 20.38 -6.70
CA SER A 87 0.75 21.35 -7.76
C SER A 87 -0.39 21.33 -8.75
N ASP A 88 -0.69 22.47 -9.37
CA ASP A 88 -1.52 22.48 -10.56
C ASP A 88 -0.85 21.69 -11.70
N VAL A 89 -1.62 21.37 -12.74
CA VAL A 89 -1.08 20.77 -13.96
C VAL A 89 -0.17 21.81 -14.63
N LEU A 90 1.13 21.58 -14.56
CA LEU A 90 2.10 22.44 -15.21
C LEU A 90 2.15 22.13 -16.71
N SER A 91 2.15 23.18 -17.53
CA SER A 91 2.49 23.06 -18.94
C SER A 91 3.97 22.70 -19.08
N PHE A 92 4.35 22.07 -20.19
CA PHE A 92 5.75 21.71 -20.45
C PHE A 92 6.71 22.90 -20.31
N GLN A 93 6.27 24.12 -20.66
CA GLN A 93 7.08 25.34 -20.54
C GLN A 93 7.31 25.76 -19.08
N GLN A 94 6.40 25.44 -18.15
CA GLN A 94 6.52 25.80 -16.74
C GLN A 94 7.50 24.91 -15.96
N VAL A 95 7.86 23.73 -16.50
CA VAL A 95 8.81 22.80 -15.86
C VAL A 95 10.28 23.19 -16.13
N TRP A 96 10.52 24.00 -17.16
CA TRP A 96 11.86 24.36 -17.67
C TRP A 96 12.18 25.86 -17.57
N PHE A 97 11.87 26.50 -16.44
CA PHE A 97 12.43 27.83 -16.11
C PHE A 97 13.58 27.71 -15.11
#